data_AF-A0A1G2ZFG0-F1
#
_entry.id   AF-A0A1G2ZFG0-F1
#
_cell.length_a   1.000
_cell.length_b   1.000
_cell.length_c   1.000
_cell.angle_alpha   90.00
_cell.angle_beta   90.00
_cell.angle_gamma   90.00
#
_symmetry.space_group_name_H-M   'P 1'
#
loop_
_entity.id
_entity.type
_entity.pdbx_description
1 polymer ?
#
loop_
_entity_poly.entity_id
_entity_poly.type
_entity_poly.pdbx_seq_one_letter_code
_entity_poly.pdbx_strand_id
1 'polypeptide(L)'
;AGISPFRLFGPPLLFAAALVLPTVWMMDVANSRAKDGIQRVVLESAPDIAYRSLRCTGSFASENLSLEVASVRGQELIHPTVLFFPPGEDSCLCATAELGQWDRDLHEQQGHLRLVNGTVTHSAGYTFRFPDAITFPISYGDVNRNVLPPHYTLRELPEAIASQQRRIRQLEAQREQLAVEAARRNDAAAAAAAKTQRQDEQLANERFWLFRLRCFRHRRYSQGFCCLSFTILGWPLAVLLRRQNVVTVFFLAFSPILLFFYPMEFRFARMSTLPPYSLWLCHAVLILGGLGLFYKVWKH
;
A
#
# COMPACT_ATOMS: atom_id res chain seq x y z
N ALA A 1 8.59 55.15 4.51
CA ALA A 1 7.94 54.52 5.68
C ALA A 1 8.73 53.29 6.11
N GLY A 2 9.37 53.32 7.28
CA GLY A 2 10.26 52.27 7.79
C GLY A 2 9.50 51.13 8.48
N ILE A 3 8.77 50.33 7.71
CA ILE A 3 8.14 49.11 8.23
C ILE A 3 9.25 48.05 8.34
N SER A 4 9.40 47.43 9.51
CA SER A 4 10.40 46.38 9.69
C SER A 4 10.07 45.15 8.82
N PRO A 5 11.07 44.53 8.15
CA PRO A 5 10.86 43.35 7.32
C PRO A 5 10.12 42.21 8.06
N PHE A 6 10.31 42.09 9.38
CA PHE A 6 9.60 41.13 10.22
C PHE A 6 8.09 41.33 10.26
N ARG A 7 7.59 42.58 10.30
CA ARG A 7 6.15 42.84 10.30
C ARG A 7 5.53 42.51 8.94
N LEU A 8 6.31 42.57 7.87
CA LEU A 8 5.88 42.22 6.53
C LEU A 8 5.91 40.69 6.28
N PHE A 9 6.77 39.96 7.00
CA PHE A 9 6.85 38.50 6.93
C PHE A 9 5.83 37.76 7.81
N GLY A 10 5.34 38.42 8.88
CA GLY A 10 4.37 37.85 9.81
C GLY A 10 3.08 37.31 9.16
N PRO A 11 2.34 38.12 8.35
CA PRO A 11 1.06 37.68 7.79
C PRO A 11 1.17 36.46 6.85
N PRO A 12 2.14 36.40 5.89
CA PRO A 12 2.36 35.20 5.08
C PRO A 12 2.69 33.96 5.93
N LEU A 13 3.52 34.12 6.97
CA LEU A 13 3.90 33.02 7.84
C LEU A 13 2.72 32.49 8.65
N LEU A 14 1.89 33.39 9.20
CA LEU A 14 0.66 33.02 9.91
C LEU A 14 -0.31 32.26 9.00
N PHE A 15 -0.50 32.76 7.78
CA PHE A 15 -1.35 32.10 6.80
C PHE A 15 -0.83 30.70 6.42
N ALA A 16 0.48 30.57 6.18
CA ALA A 16 1.10 29.29 5.89
C ALA A 16 0.99 28.30 7.05
N ALA A 17 1.19 28.77 8.29
CA ALA A 17 1.01 27.95 9.50
C ALA A 17 -0.45 27.50 9.67
N ALA A 18 -1.41 28.40 9.43
CA ALA A 18 -2.83 28.08 9.48
C ALA A 18 -3.25 27.03 8.43
N LEU A 19 -2.58 27.00 7.27
CA LEU A 19 -2.85 26.02 6.21
C LEU A 19 -2.31 24.62 6.49
N VAL A 20 -1.30 24.45 7.35
CA VAL A 20 -0.69 23.13 7.62
C VAL A 20 -1.74 22.11 8.05
N LEU A 21 -2.58 22.46 9.04
CA LEU A 21 -3.57 21.52 9.60
C LEU A 21 -4.67 21.16 8.59
N PRO A 22 -5.34 22.11 7.90
CA PRO A 22 -6.28 21.81 6.82
C PRO A 22 -5.68 20.95 5.71
N THR A 23 -4.44 21.20 5.30
CA THR A 23 -3.79 20.40 4.26
C THR A 23 -3.58 18.95 4.72
N VAL A 24 -3.07 18.72 5.93
CA VAL A 24 -2.91 17.36 6.47
C VAL A 24 -4.27 16.64 6.56
N TRP A 25 -5.30 17.34 7.05
CA TRP A 25 -6.65 16.80 7.15
C TRP A 25 -7.23 16.43 5.77
N MET A 26 -7.10 17.33 4.78
CA MET A 26 -7.58 17.09 3.43
C MET A 26 -6.87 15.91 2.76
N MET A 27 -5.56 15.76 2.99
CA MET A 27 -4.80 14.59 2.54
C MET A 27 -5.31 13.28 3.16
N ASP A 28 -5.68 13.27 4.44
CA ASP A 28 -6.21 12.07 5.10
C ASP A 28 -7.59 11.68 4.57
N VAL A 29 -8.49 12.66 4.43
CA VAL A 29 -9.84 12.47 3.86
C VAL A 29 -9.77 11.99 2.41
N ALA A 30 -8.91 12.61 1.59
CA ALA A 30 -8.74 12.23 0.19
C ALA A 30 -8.27 10.77 0.06
N ASN A 31 -7.33 10.33 0.91
CA ASN A 31 -6.84 8.95 0.88
C ASN A 31 -7.89 7.93 1.33
N SER A 32 -8.69 8.25 2.36
CA SER A 32 -9.80 7.39 2.78
C SER A 32 -10.81 7.21 1.64
N ARG A 33 -11.22 8.30 0.99
CA ARG A 33 -12.16 8.22 -0.14
C ARG A 33 -11.56 7.51 -1.35
N ALA A 34 -10.26 7.69 -1.60
CA ALA A 34 -9.57 7.00 -2.69
C ALA A 34 -9.48 5.49 -2.43
N LYS A 35 -9.24 5.06 -1.18
CA LYS A 35 -9.29 3.65 -0.79
C LYS A 35 -10.66 3.05 -1.10
N ASP A 36 -11.72 3.67 -0.60
CA ASP A 36 -13.08 3.18 -0.78
C ASP A 36 -13.48 3.14 -2.27
N GLY A 37 -13.08 4.17 -3.03
CA GLY A 37 -13.33 4.24 -4.47
C GLY A 37 -12.58 3.17 -5.26
N ILE A 38 -11.29 2.95 -4.98
CA ILE A 38 -10.48 1.94 -5.67
C ILE A 38 -10.96 0.53 -5.30
N GLN A 39 -11.22 0.26 -4.02
CA GLN A 39 -11.75 -1.04 -3.59
C GLN A 39 -13.08 -1.33 -4.26
N ARG A 40 -13.98 -0.33 -4.33
CA ARG A 40 -15.25 -0.47 -5.03
C ARG A 40 -15.07 -0.79 -6.51
N VAL A 41 -14.21 -0.07 -7.24
CA VAL A 41 -13.97 -0.32 -8.67
C VAL A 41 -13.32 -1.68 -8.91
N VAL A 42 -12.37 -2.08 -8.07
CA VAL A 42 -11.73 -3.40 -8.17
C VAL A 42 -12.76 -4.50 -7.91
N LEU A 43 -13.60 -4.36 -6.89
CA LEU A 43 -14.68 -5.32 -6.61
C LEU A 43 -15.73 -5.35 -7.73
N GLU A 44 -16.07 -4.19 -8.31
CA GLU A 44 -17.00 -4.08 -9.42
C GLU A 44 -16.47 -4.75 -10.70
N SER A 45 -15.14 -4.70 -10.93
CA SER A 45 -14.49 -5.23 -12.14
C SER A 45 -13.86 -6.62 -11.98
N ALA A 46 -13.73 -7.14 -10.75
CA ALA A 46 -13.09 -8.43 -10.47
C ALA A 46 -13.71 -9.61 -11.24
N PRO A 47 -15.06 -9.75 -11.33
CA PRO A 47 -15.67 -10.81 -12.13
C PRO A 47 -15.33 -10.70 -13.61
N ASP A 48 -15.36 -9.48 -14.18
CA ASP A 48 -15.07 -9.27 -15.60
C ASP A 48 -13.61 -9.61 -15.93
N ILE A 49 -12.68 -9.29 -15.02
CA ILE A 49 -11.27 -9.68 -15.13
C ILE A 49 -11.12 -11.20 -15.03
N ALA A 50 -11.80 -11.84 -14.08
CA ALA A 50 -11.78 -13.29 -13.90
C ALA A 50 -12.34 -14.01 -15.14
N TYR A 51 -13.53 -13.63 -15.62
CA TYR A 51 -14.12 -14.19 -16.85
C TYR A 51 -13.24 -13.96 -18.08
N ARG A 52 -12.55 -12.81 -18.17
CA ARG A 52 -11.60 -12.56 -19.25
C ARG A 52 -10.40 -13.50 -19.18
N SER A 53 -9.81 -13.70 -17.99
CA SER A 53 -8.72 -14.65 -17.79
C SER A 53 -9.14 -16.07 -18.13
N LEU A 54 -10.32 -16.50 -17.66
CA LEU A 54 -10.88 -17.83 -17.92
C LEU A 54 -11.18 -18.06 -19.41
N ARG A 55 -11.63 -17.03 -20.14
CA ARG A 55 -11.84 -17.11 -21.61
C ARG A 55 -10.53 -17.21 -22.39
N CYS A 56 -9.48 -16.52 -21.95
CA CYS A 56 -8.21 -16.46 -22.68
C CYS A 56 -7.29 -17.65 -22.37
N THR A 57 -7.20 -18.05 -21.11
CA THR A 57 -6.22 -19.02 -20.62
C THR A 57 -6.87 -20.31 -20.14
N GLY A 58 -8.19 -20.34 -19.92
CA GLY A 58 -8.90 -21.49 -19.34
C GLY A 58 -8.69 -21.65 -17.83
N SER A 59 -7.84 -20.83 -17.22
CA SER A 59 -7.49 -20.92 -15.80
C SER A 59 -7.40 -19.55 -15.13
N PHE A 60 -7.66 -19.54 -13.83
CA PHE A 60 -7.58 -18.40 -12.94
C PHE A 60 -7.13 -18.86 -11.56
N ALA A 61 -6.10 -18.23 -11.00
CA ALA A 61 -5.57 -18.57 -9.69
C ALA A 61 -5.54 -17.36 -8.75
N SER A 62 -5.89 -17.58 -7.49
CA SER A 62 -5.84 -16.66 -6.36
C SER A 62 -5.17 -17.36 -5.16
N GLU A 63 -4.88 -16.62 -4.08
CA GLU A 63 -4.09 -17.13 -2.93
C GLU A 63 -4.62 -18.44 -2.34
N ASN A 64 -5.94 -18.62 -2.27
CA ASN A 64 -6.58 -19.82 -1.67
C ASN A 64 -7.48 -20.59 -2.65
N LEU A 65 -7.44 -20.25 -3.95
CA LEU A 65 -8.39 -20.77 -4.94
C LEU A 65 -7.70 -20.90 -6.31
N SER A 66 -7.73 -22.09 -6.90
CA SER A 66 -7.42 -22.28 -8.32
C SER A 66 -8.67 -22.75 -9.04
N LEU A 67 -9.06 -22.05 -10.10
CA LEU A 67 -10.22 -22.34 -10.93
C LEU A 67 -9.74 -22.65 -12.35
N GLU A 68 -10.14 -23.79 -12.86
CA GLU A 68 -9.92 -24.22 -14.25
C GLU A 68 -11.26 -24.52 -14.89
N VAL A 69 -11.43 -24.15 -16.15
CA VAL A 69 -12.70 -24.34 -16.87
C VAL A 69 -12.44 -24.86 -18.27
N ALA A 70 -13.32 -25.73 -18.76
CA ALA A 70 -13.21 -26.22 -20.14
C ALA A 70 -13.55 -25.13 -21.17
N SER A 71 -14.59 -24.33 -20.88
CA SER A 71 -14.94 -23.17 -21.68
C SER A 71 -15.84 -22.19 -20.90
N VAL A 72 -15.92 -20.95 -21.38
CA VAL A 72 -16.80 -19.92 -20.81
C VAL A 72 -17.79 -19.46 -21.88
N ARG A 73 -19.09 -19.55 -21.60
CA ARG A 73 -20.17 -19.09 -22.49
C ARG A 73 -20.94 -17.96 -21.82
N GLY A 74 -20.69 -16.71 -22.23
CA GLY A 74 -21.28 -15.57 -21.55
C GLY A 74 -20.81 -15.49 -20.09
N GLN A 75 -21.73 -15.58 -19.13
CA GLN A 75 -21.45 -15.62 -17.68
C GLN A 75 -21.50 -17.03 -17.10
N GLU A 76 -21.53 -18.06 -17.94
CA GLU A 76 -21.57 -19.46 -17.51
C GLU A 76 -20.20 -20.12 -17.74
N LEU A 77 -19.71 -20.78 -16.71
CA LEU A 77 -18.52 -21.61 -16.71
C LEU A 77 -18.94 -23.04 -17.02
N ILE A 78 -18.38 -23.64 -18.05
CA ILE A 78 -18.67 -25.01 -18.48
C ILE A 78 -17.59 -25.93 -17.94
N HIS A 79 -18.01 -26.98 -17.22
CA HIS A 79 -17.13 -27.92 -16.54
C HIS A 79 -16.05 -27.26 -15.66
N PRO A 80 -16.43 -26.39 -14.69
CA PRO A 80 -15.47 -25.81 -13.76
C PRO A 80 -14.89 -26.86 -12.81
N THR A 81 -13.57 -26.81 -12.65
CA THR A 81 -12.79 -27.52 -11.64
C THR A 81 -12.18 -26.50 -10.69
N VAL A 82 -12.52 -26.59 -9.42
CA VAL A 82 -12.11 -25.65 -8.37
C VAL A 82 -11.26 -26.40 -7.35
N LEU A 83 -10.06 -25.90 -7.11
CA LEU A 83 -9.21 -26.33 -6.02
C LEU A 83 -9.24 -25.26 -4.93
N PHE A 84 -9.71 -25.63 -3.75
CA PHE A 84 -9.77 -24.77 -2.58
C PHE A 84 -8.79 -25.23 -1.51
N PHE A 85 -8.05 -24.27 -0.96
CA PHE A 85 -7.08 -24.48 0.11
C PHE A 85 -7.57 -23.77 1.39
N PRO A 86 -8.13 -24.51 2.37
CA PRO A 86 -8.55 -23.94 3.63
C PRO A 86 -7.35 -23.37 4.43
N PRO A 87 -7.48 -22.20 5.06
CA PRO A 87 -6.40 -21.64 5.86
C PRO A 87 -6.16 -22.48 7.12
N GLY A 88 -4.95 -23.05 7.24
CA GLY A 88 -4.51 -23.80 8.43
C GLY A 88 -4.58 -25.33 8.32
N GLU A 89 -4.97 -25.87 7.15
CA GLU A 89 -5.03 -27.30 6.89
C GLU A 89 -4.28 -27.62 5.59
N ASP A 90 -3.44 -28.66 5.56
CA ASP A 90 -2.77 -29.15 4.34
C ASP A 90 -3.73 -29.90 3.38
N SER A 91 -5.04 -29.79 3.63
CA SER A 91 -6.10 -30.49 2.91
C SER A 91 -6.60 -29.67 1.73
N CYS A 92 -6.40 -30.15 0.51
CA CYS A 92 -7.05 -29.55 -0.67
C CYS A 92 -8.48 -30.13 -0.85
N LEU A 93 -9.43 -29.25 -1.16
CA LEU A 93 -10.77 -29.60 -1.61
C LEU A 93 -10.85 -29.40 -3.12
N CYS A 94 -11.19 -30.44 -3.88
CA CYS A 94 -11.39 -30.36 -5.33
C CYS A 94 -12.87 -30.47 -5.65
N ALA A 95 -13.50 -29.41 -6.13
CA ALA A 95 -14.90 -29.41 -6.57
C ALA A 95 -14.98 -29.34 -8.10
N THR A 96 -15.65 -30.30 -8.71
CA THR A 96 -15.92 -30.33 -10.15
C THR A 96 -17.42 -30.22 -10.38
N ALA A 97 -17.88 -29.38 -11.30
CA ALA A 97 -19.30 -29.21 -11.60
C ALA A 97 -19.58 -29.22 -13.10
N GLU A 98 -20.84 -29.40 -13.49
CA GLU A 98 -21.27 -29.31 -14.88
C GLU A 98 -21.37 -27.85 -15.34
N LEU A 99 -22.00 -27.01 -14.50
CA LEU A 99 -22.19 -25.59 -14.73
C LEU A 99 -21.74 -24.80 -13.51
N GLY A 100 -21.05 -23.68 -13.76
CA GLY A 100 -20.69 -22.71 -12.74
C GLY A 100 -21.13 -21.31 -13.13
N GLN A 101 -21.58 -20.53 -12.17
CA GLN A 101 -21.83 -19.11 -12.34
C GLN A 101 -21.14 -18.36 -11.20
N TRP A 102 -20.38 -17.33 -11.55
CA TRP A 102 -19.80 -16.41 -10.58
C TRP A 102 -20.77 -15.25 -10.39
N ASP A 103 -21.37 -15.18 -9.20
CA ASP A 103 -22.28 -14.12 -8.79
C ASP A 103 -21.60 -13.11 -7.85
N ARG A 104 -22.13 -11.90 -7.85
CA ARG A 104 -21.64 -10.77 -7.05
C ARG A 104 -22.56 -10.56 -5.86
N ASP A 105 -21.99 -10.53 -4.66
CA ASP A 105 -22.66 -9.87 -3.54
C ASP A 105 -21.92 -8.58 -3.14
N LEU A 106 -22.53 -7.46 -3.52
CA LEU A 106 -22.04 -6.11 -3.17
C LEU A 106 -22.22 -5.80 -1.68
N HIS A 107 -23.10 -6.52 -0.99
CA HIS A 107 -23.44 -6.30 0.41
C HIS A 107 -22.46 -7.01 1.35
N GLU A 108 -21.95 -8.18 0.97
CA GLU A 108 -20.99 -8.98 1.76
C GLU A 108 -19.51 -8.74 1.38
N GLN A 109 -19.23 -7.93 0.34
CA GLN A 109 -17.88 -7.75 -0.24
C GLN A 109 -17.20 -9.08 -0.63
N GLN A 110 -18.01 -10.09 -0.98
CA GLN A 110 -17.56 -11.42 -1.36
C GLN A 110 -18.11 -11.79 -2.74
N GLY A 111 -17.34 -12.59 -3.48
CA GLY A 111 -17.82 -13.23 -4.70
C GLY A 111 -18.41 -14.57 -4.33
N HIS A 112 -19.50 -14.96 -4.98
CA HIS A 112 -20.10 -16.28 -4.76
C HIS A 112 -19.96 -17.10 -6.02
N LEU A 113 -19.23 -18.20 -5.94
CA LEU A 113 -19.17 -19.16 -7.03
C LEU A 113 -20.24 -20.22 -6.82
N ARG A 114 -21.30 -20.14 -7.63
CA ARG A 114 -22.40 -21.10 -7.63
C ARG A 114 -22.06 -22.23 -8.59
N LEU A 115 -21.90 -23.44 -8.07
CA LEU A 115 -21.66 -24.65 -8.83
C LEU A 115 -22.92 -25.51 -8.83
N VAL A 116 -23.33 -26.03 -9.98
CA VAL A 116 -24.54 -26.85 -10.18
C VAL A 116 -24.14 -28.21 -10.70
N ASN A 117 -24.78 -29.26 -10.18
CA ASN A 117 -24.55 -30.66 -10.56
C ASN A 117 -23.07 -31.06 -10.51
N GLY A 118 -22.52 -31.15 -9.29
CA GLY A 118 -21.09 -31.39 -9.12
C GLY A 118 -20.73 -32.45 -8.10
N THR A 119 -19.43 -32.69 -8.00
CA THR A 119 -18.80 -33.58 -7.03
C THR A 119 -17.69 -32.83 -6.32
N VAL A 120 -17.66 -32.91 -4.99
CA VAL A 120 -16.56 -32.42 -4.16
C VAL A 120 -15.76 -33.62 -3.69
N THR A 121 -14.46 -33.62 -4.00
CA THR A 121 -13.49 -34.61 -3.55
C THR A 121 -12.60 -33.98 -2.50
N HIS A 122 -12.60 -34.54 -1.31
CA HIS A 122 -11.65 -34.17 -0.26
C HIS A 122 -10.34 -34.95 -0.44
N SER A 123 -9.21 -34.33 -0.14
CA SER A 123 -7.87 -34.96 -0.19
C SER A 123 -7.76 -36.29 0.58
N ALA A 124 -8.62 -36.52 1.58
CA ALA A 124 -8.74 -37.78 2.32
C ALA A 124 -9.54 -38.90 1.59
N GLY A 125 -9.94 -38.70 0.34
CA GLY A 125 -10.58 -39.72 -0.52
C GLY A 125 -12.11 -39.76 -0.48
N TYR A 126 -12.76 -38.91 0.31
CA TYR A 126 -14.22 -38.82 0.34
C TYR A 126 -14.74 -37.98 -0.83
N THR A 127 -15.66 -38.54 -1.60
CA THR A 127 -16.33 -37.85 -2.72
C THR A 127 -17.81 -37.65 -2.41
N PHE A 128 -18.26 -36.40 -2.40
CA PHE A 128 -19.66 -36.03 -2.20
C PHE A 128 -20.24 -35.53 -3.50
N ARG A 129 -21.34 -36.11 -3.97
CA ARG A 129 -22.08 -35.62 -5.13
C ARG A 129 -23.25 -34.76 -4.67
N PHE A 130 -23.38 -33.57 -5.24
CA PHE A 130 -24.47 -32.66 -4.97
C PHE A 130 -25.30 -32.43 -6.24
N PRO A 131 -26.62 -32.72 -6.20
CA PRO A 131 -27.53 -32.40 -7.29
C PRO A 131 -27.99 -30.92 -7.27
N ASP A 132 -28.00 -30.29 -6.09
CA ASP A 132 -28.42 -28.90 -5.93
C ASP A 132 -27.27 -27.91 -6.03
N ALA A 133 -27.57 -26.63 -6.27
CA ALA A 133 -26.52 -25.62 -6.37
C ALA A 133 -25.78 -25.42 -5.03
N ILE A 134 -24.46 -25.60 -5.03
CA ILE A 134 -23.59 -25.24 -3.90
C ILE A 134 -22.91 -23.92 -4.20
N THR A 135 -22.97 -23.01 -3.24
CA THR A 135 -22.31 -21.71 -3.31
C THR A 135 -21.04 -21.74 -2.48
N PHE A 136 -19.91 -21.47 -3.13
CA PHE A 136 -18.64 -21.26 -2.46
C PHE A 136 -18.39 -19.76 -2.29
N PRO A 137 -18.20 -19.27 -1.05
CA PRO A 137 -17.76 -17.89 -0.84
C PRO A 137 -16.31 -17.77 -1.30
N ILE A 138 -16.10 -17.04 -2.38
CA ILE A 138 -14.80 -16.55 -2.78
C ILE A 138 -14.63 -15.21 -2.06
N SER A 139 -13.84 -15.23 -0.98
CA SER A 139 -13.26 -13.99 -0.53
C SER A 139 -12.39 -13.47 -1.67
N TYR A 140 -12.72 -12.31 -2.23
CA TYR A 140 -11.74 -11.53 -2.97
C TYR A 140 -10.69 -11.16 -1.95
N GLY A 141 -9.76 -12.09 -1.70
CA GLY A 141 -8.80 -11.99 -0.62
C GLY A 141 -8.17 -10.61 -0.69
N ASP A 142 -8.08 -9.95 0.47
CA ASP A 142 -7.37 -8.70 0.74
C ASP A 142 -6.57 -8.32 -0.50
N VAL A 143 -7.16 -7.55 -1.43
CA VAL A 143 -6.61 -7.29 -2.77
C VAL A 143 -5.13 -7.01 -2.58
N ASN A 144 -4.30 -8.03 -2.86
CA ASN A 144 -2.91 -8.19 -2.46
C ASN A 144 -2.46 -7.26 -1.29
N ARG A 145 -2.07 -7.74 -0.11
CA ARG A 145 -1.47 -6.88 0.95
C ARG A 145 -0.26 -6.05 0.49
N ASN A 146 0.29 -6.33 -0.69
CA ASN A 146 1.26 -5.47 -1.39
C ASN A 146 0.64 -4.27 -2.16
N VAL A 147 -0.68 -4.06 -2.12
CA VAL A 147 -1.34 -2.85 -2.61
C VAL A 147 -0.81 -1.70 -1.78
N LEU A 148 -0.37 -0.67 -2.50
CA LEU A 148 0.56 0.33 -2.03
C LEU A 148 0.14 0.97 -0.69
N PRO A 149 1.10 1.49 0.11
CA PRO A 149 0.84 2.25 1.35
C PRO A 149 -0.13 3.45 1.31
N PRO A 150 -0.52 4.08 0.17
CA PRO A 150 -1.38 5.27 0.18
C PRO A 150 -2.72 5.13 0.89
N HIS A 151 -3.23 3.91 1.08
CA HIS A 151 -4.63 3.70 1.44
C HIS A 151 -4.90 3.63 2.94
N TYR A 152 -3.90 3.40 3.81
CA TYR A 152 -4.15 3.43 5.25
C TYR A 152 -4.51 4.84 5.71
N THR A 153 -5.55 5.01 6.52
CA THR A 153 -5.82 6.31 7.16
C THR A 153 -4.82 6.56 8.31
N LEU A 154 -4.64 7.81 8.74
CA LEU A 154 -3.78 8.11 9.89
C LEU A 154 -4.28 7.42 11.17
N ARG A 155 -5.59 7.13 11.23
CA ARG A 155 -6.24 6.44 12.34
C ARG A 155 -6.02 4.92 12.31
N GLU A 156 -5.99 4.30 11.13
CA GLU A 156 -5.72 2.87 10.95
C GLU A 156 -4.24 2.51 11.11
N LEU A 157 -3.36 3.48 10.86
CA LEU A 157 -1.92 3.25 10.81
C LEU A 157 -1.30 2.64 12.08
N PRO A 158 -1.67 3.05 13.32
CA PRO A 158 -1.13 2.43 14.54
C PRO A 158 -1.47 0.94 14.65
N GLU A 159 -2.71 0.56 14.28
CA GLU A 159 -3.14 -0.83 14.29
C GLU A 159 -2.42 -1.66 13.22
N ALA A 160 -2.28 -1.10 12.01
CA ALA A 160 -1.51 -1.71 10.93
C ALA A 160 -0.02 -1.91 11.30
N ILE A 161 0.58 -0.96 12.00
CA ILE A 161 1.96 -1.10 12.51
C ILE A 161 2.02 -2.22 13.56
N ALA A 162 1.06 -2.28 14.48
CA ALA A 162 1.02 -3.29 15.53
C ALA A 162 0.77 -4.71 14.97
N SER A 163 -0.12 -4.87 13.98
CA SER A 163 -0.35 -6.14 13.30
C SER A 163 0.90 -6.60 12.53
N GLN A 164 1.55 -5.69 11.82
CA GLN A 164 2.78 -5.97 11.08
C GLN A 164 3.93 -6.39 12.02
N GLN A 165 4.06 -5.74 13.18
CA GLN A 165 5.03 -6.13 14.20
C GLN A 165 4.75 -7.52 14.79
N ARG A 166 3.47 -7.84 15.05
CA ARG A 166 3.07 -9.17 15.51
C ARG A 166 3.44 -10.25 14.50
N ARG A 167 3.21 -9.99 13.21
CA ARG A 167 3.57 -10.92 12.12
C ARG A 167 5.07 -11.15 12.03
N ILE A 168 5.88 -10.10 12.13
CA ILE A 168 7.35 -10.23 12.15
C ILE A 168 7.79 -11.11 13.33
N ARG A 169 7.25 -10.88 14.53
CA ARG A 169 7.58 -11.71 15.70
C ARG A 169 7.18 -13.17 15.52
N GLN A 170 6.04 -13.44 14.89
CA GLN A 170 5.61 -14.81 14.59
C GLN A 170 6.56 -15.50 13.61
N LEU A 171 6.98 -14.80 12.56
CA LEU A 171 7.95 -15.33 11.59
C LEU A 171 9.34 -15.55 12.21
N GLU A 172 9.77 -14.64 13.09
CA GLU A 172 11.02 -14.80 13.86
C GLU A 172 10.94 -16.03 14.77
N ALA A 173 9.84 -16.23 15.49
CA ALA A 173 9.64 -17.41 16.33
C ALA A 173 9.61 -18.72 15.51
N GLN A 174 8.94 -18.73 14.36
CA GLN A 174 8.92 -19.89 13.45
C GLN A 174 10.31 -20.22 12.90
N ARG A 175 11.12 -19.19 12.59
CA ARG A 175 12.50 -19.38 12.14
C ARG A 175 13.36 -20.02 13.24
N GLU A 176 13.23 -19.56 14.47
CA GLU A 176 13.97 -20.13 15.62
C GLU A 176 13.61 -21.61 15.84
N GLN A 177 12.32 -21.95 15.77
CA GLN A 177 11.86 -23.34 15.89
C GLN A 177 12.48 -24.23 14.81
N LEU A 178 12.49 -23.79 13.55
CA LEU A 178 13.08 -24.55 12.45
C LEU A 178 14.60 -24.69 12.58
N ALA A 179 15.29 -23.66 13.10
CA ALA A 179 16.72 -23.75 13.35
C ALA A 179 17.04 -24.82 14.41
N VAL A 180 16.24 -24.90 15.48
CA VAL A 180 16.37 -25.94 16.52
C VAL A 180 16.08 -27.34 15.95
N GLU A 181 15.04 -27.48 15.11
CA GLU A 181 14.71 -28.75 14.46
C GLU A 181 15.80 -29.22 13.48
N ALA A 182 16.34 -28.30 12.68
CA ALA A 182 17.42 -28.58 11.75
C ALA A 182 18.70 -28.99 12.48
N ALA A 183 19.04 -28.34 13.60
CA ALA A 183 20.18 -28.72 14.44
C ALA A 183 20.03 -30.13 15.06
N ARG A 184 18.79 -30.61 15.24
CA ARG A 184 18.52 -31.98 15.73
C ARG A 184 18.60 -33.04 14.65
N ARG A 185 18.30 -32.70 13.38
CA ARG A 185 18.33 -33.62 12.23
C ARG A 185 19.55 -33.33 11.36
N ASN A 186 20.67 -33.96 11.69
CA ASN A 186 21.95 -33.80 10.96
C ASN A 186 21.85 -34.04 9.44
N ASP A 187 20.86 -34.80 8.95
CA ASP A 187 20.72 -35.18 7.53
C ASP A 187 19.83 -34.23 6.70
N ALA A 188 19.24 -33.19 7.32
CA ALA A 188 18.30 -32.29 6.65
C ALA A 188 18.89 -30.93 6.22
N ALA A 189 20.21 -30.78 6.24
CA ALA A 189 20.90 -29.49 6.13
C ALA A 189 20.57 -28.68 4.86
N ALA A 190 20.52 -29.33 3.68
CA ALA A 190 20.25 -28.65 2.42
C ALA A 190 18.79 -28.17 2.28
N ALA A 191 17.82 -28.99 2.71
CA ALA A 191 16.40 -28.62 2.70
C ALA A 191 16.09 -27.55 3.76
N ALA A 192 16.74 -27.63 4.93
CA ALA A 192 16.67 -26.62 5.97
C ALA A 192 17.23 -25.28 5.48
N ALA A 193 18.39 -25.26 4.82
CA ALA A 193 19.00 -24.05 4.27
C ALA A 193 18.08 -23.33 3.26
N ALA A 194 17.46 -24.07 2.33
CA ALA A 194 16.52 -23.49 1.36
C ALA A 194 15.27 -22.90 2.04
N LYS A 195 14.76 -23.55 3.10
CA LYS A 195 13.62 -23.06 3.89
C LYS A 195 13.98 -21.80 4.68
N THR A 196 15.17 -21.76 5.29
CA THR A 196 15.70 -20.59 6.01
C THR A 196 15.88 -19.41 5.06
N GLN A 197 16.42 -19.61 3.86
CA GLN A 197 16.58 -18.53 2.88
C GLN A 197 15.23 -17.92 2.49
N ARG A 198 14.22 -18.73 2.18
CA ARG A 198 12.86 -18.23 1.88
C ARG A 198 12.27 -17.43 3.04
N GLN A 199 12.49 -17.88 4.28
CA GLN A 199 12.04 -17.15 5.46
C GLN A 199 12.80 -15.84 5.68
N ASP A 200 14.10 -15.79 5.37
CA ASP A 200 14.89 -14.56 5.46
C ASP A 200 14.42 -13.53 4.43
N GLU A 201 14.12 -13.95 3.20
CA GLU A 201 13.52 -13.09 2.18
C GLU A 201 12.13 -12.57 2.61
N GLN A 202 11.30 -13.45 3.18
CA GLN A 202 10.00 -13.07 3.73
C GLN A 202 10.14 -12.07 4.88
N LEU A 203 11.02 -12.33 5.85
CA LEU A 203 11.31 -11.42 6.97
C LEU A 203 11.83 -10.07 6.49
N ALA A 204 12.71 -10.05 5.49
CA ALA A 204 13.22 -8.82 4.88
C ALA A 204 12.09 -8.00 4.25
N ASN A 205 11.18 -8.65 3.52
CA ASN A 205 10.00 -8.00 2.95
C ASN A 205 9.07 -7.45 4.05
N GLU A 206 8.73 -8.23 5.07
CA GLU A 206 7.83 -7.77 6.14
C GLU A 206 8.44 -6.61 6.95
N ARG A 207 9.76 -6.61 7.16
CA ARG A 207 10.51 -5.50 7.79
C ARG A 207 10.51 -4.25 6.91
N PHE A 208 10.72 -4.42 5.61
CA PHE A 208 10.62 -3.33 4.63
C PHE A 208 9.21 -2.71 4.63
N TRP A 209 8.15 -3.53 4.70
CA TRP A 209 6.78 -3.06 4.82
C TRP A 209 6.53 -2.29 6.12
N LEU A 210 7.02 -2.78 7.26
CA LEU A 210 6.95 -2.06 8.54
C LEU A 210 7.63 -0.69 8.46
N PHE A 211 8.79 -0.62 7.79
CA PHE A 211 9.48 0.64 7.55
C PHE A 211 8.61 1.62 6.76
N ARG A 212 8.01 1.17 5.65
CA ARG A 212 7.13 2.01 4.82
C ARG A 212 5.93 2.54 5.59
N LEU A 213 5.28 1.70 6.41
CA LEU A 213 4.15 2.12 7.26
C LEU A 213 4.56 3.23 8.22
N ARG A 214 5.73 3.11 8.85
CA ARG A 214 6.26 4.14 9.75
C ARG A 214 6.57 5.44 9.02
N CYS A 215 7.19 5.36 7.84
CA CYS A 215 7.47 6.54 6.99
C CYS A 215 6.22 7.27 6.54
N PHE A 216 5.13 6.54 6.32
CA PHE A 216 3.90 7.11 5.78
C PHE A 216 3.31 8.23 6.64
N ARG A 217 3.35 8.08 7.98
CA ARG A 217 2.94 9.13 8.92
C ARG A 217 3.77 10.40 8.72
N HIS A 218 5.10 10.26 8.75
CA HIS A 218 6.00 11.40 8.61
C HIS A 218 5.86 12.07 7.24
N ARG A 219 5.61 11.29 6.18
CA ARG A 219 5.35 11.81 4.84
C ARG A 219 4.09 12.66 4.78
N ARG A 220 2.98 12.24 5.40
CA ARG A 220 1.73 13.02 5.42
C ARG A 220 1.89 14.36 6.14
N TYR A 221 2.54 14.35 7.30
CA TYR A 221 2.81 15.59 8.03
C TYR A 221 3.80 16.49 7.28
N SER A 222 4.83 15.90 6.67
CA SER A 222 5.81 16.60 5.83
C SER A 222 5.12 17.31 4.66
N GLN A 223 4.21 16.64 3.95
CA GLN A 223 3.46 17.23 2.84
C GLN A 223 2.62 18.45 3.26
N GLY A 224 1.95 18.39 4.42
CA GLY A 224 1.24 19.57 4.95
C GLY A 224 2.17 20.69 5.40
N PHE A 225 3.37 20.35 5.88
CA PHE A 225 4.38 21.31 6.34
C PHE A 225 5.15 22.00 5.19
N CYS A 226 5.02 21.50 3.95
CA CYS A 226 5.59 22.12 2.75
C CYS A 226 5.20 23.59 2.62
N CYS A 227 3.94 23.93 2.89
CA CYS A 227 3.42 25.30 2.80
C CYS A 227 4.28 26.27 3.61
N LEU A 228 4.58 25.91 4.87
CA LEU A 228 5.39 26.73 5.75
C LEU A 228 6.83 26.87 5.26
N SER A 229 7.45 25.74 4.87
CA SER A 229 8.85 25.72 4.40
C SER A 229 9.01 26.54 3.12
N PHE A 230 8.04 26.46 2.20
CA PHE A 230 8.05 27.21 0.95
C PHE A 230 7.76 28.69 1.16
N THR A 231 6.94 29.07 2.14
CA THR A 231 6.77 30.47 2.51
C THR A 231 8.06 31.06 3.10
N ILE A 232 8.74 30.32 3.98
CA ILE A 232 10.02 30.76 4.58
C ILE A 232 11.10 30.95 3.51
N LEU A 233 11.12 30.10 2.48
CA LEU A 233 12.07 30.23 1.37
C LEU A 233 11.64 31.28 0.33
N GLY A 234 10.37 31.25 -0.07
CA GLY A 234 9.85 32.00 -1.21
C GLY A 234 9.61 33.48 -0.93
N TRP A 235 9.19 33.84 0.28
CA TRP A 235 8.98 35.25 0.64
C TRP A 235 10.25 36.10 0.53
N PRO A 236 11.39 35.74 1.17
CA PRO A 236 12.60 36.55 1.05
C PRO A 236 13.13 36.56 -0.37
N LEU A 237 12.99 35.46 -1.11
CA LEU A 237 13.36 35.38 -2.52
C LEU A 237 12.56 36.36 -3.38
N ALA A 238 11.24 36.46 -3.16
CA ALA A 238 10.38 37.40 -3.85
C ALA A 238 10.73 38.86 -3.54
N VAL A 239 11.09 39.18 -2.29
CA VAL A 239 11.53 40.53 -1.90
C VAL A 239 12.86 40.90 -2.57
N LEU A 240 13.83 39.98 -2.59
CA LEU A 240 15.13 40.20 -3.24
C LEU A 240 14.98 40.39 -4.75
N LEU A 241 14.05 39.66 -5.37
CA LEU A 241 13.81 39.69 -6.82
C LEU A 241 12.66 40.62 -7.23
N ARG A 242 12.22 41.55 -6.36
CA ARG A 242 11.05 42.43 -6.61
C ARG A 242 11.10 43.27 -7.90
N ARG A 243 12.27 43.40 -8.54
CA ARG A 243 12.48 44.14 -9.79
C ARG A 243 12.46 43.24 -11.05
N GLN A 244 12.39 41.92 -10.87
CA GLN A 244 12.38 40.94 -11.96
C GLN A 244 10.95 40.66 -12.44
N ASN A 245 10.83 40.05 -13.62
CA ASN A 245 9.54 39.60 -14.15
C ASN A 245 8.93 38.53 -13.23
N VAL A 246 7.61 38.61 -13.02
CA VAL A 246 6.86 37.69 -12.14
C VAL A 246 7.08 36.23 -12.49
N VAL A 247 7.16 35.92 -13.80
CA VAL A 247 7.42 34.57 -14.31
C VAL A 247 8.78 34.05 -13.84
N THR A 248 9.83 34.87 -13.91
CA THR A 248 11.18 34.49 -13.47
C THR A 248 11.21 34.23 -11.97
N VAL A 249 10.58 35.08 -11.17
CA VAL A 249 10.50 34.92 -9.70
C VAL A 249 9.75 33.63 -9.34
N PHE A 250 8.66 33.33 -10.03
CA PHE A 250 7.91 32.09 -9.88
C PHE A 250 8.80 30.86 -10.12
N PHE A 251 9.45 30.77 -11.28
CA PHE A 251 10.31 29.62 -11.59
C PHE A 251 11.50 29.47 -10.64
N LEU A 252 12.12 30.60 -10.22
CA LEU A 252 13.21 30.56 -9.24
C LEU A 252 12.74 30.07 -7.86
N ALA A 253 11.52 30.45 -7.44
CA ALA A 253 10.96 30.01 -6.17
C ALA A 253 10.52 28.54 -6.19
N PHE A 254 10.02 28.05 -7.33
CA PHE A 254 9.58 26.66 -7.49
C PHE A 254 10.73 25.68 -7.79
N SER A 255 11.84 26.14 -8.37
CA SER A 255 12.97 25.29 -8.76
C SER A 255 13.54 24.45 -7.60
N PRO A 256 13.84 25.01 -6.41
CA PRO A 256 14.29 24.22 -5.25
C PRO A 256 13.27 23.17 -4.80
N ILE A 257 11.99 23.44 -5.00
CA ILE A 257 10.91 22.52 -4.62
C ILE A 257 10.91 21.33 -5.58
N LEU A 258 10.94 21.58 -6.89
CA LEU A 258 10.85 20.54 -7.91
C LEU A 258 12.15 19.75 -8.05
N LEU A 259 13.31 20.42 -8.03
CA LEU A 259 14.59 19.80 -8.32
C LEU A 259 15.26 19.19 -7.08
N PHE A 260 14.92 19.67 -5.87
CA PHE A 260 15.51 19.16 -4.64
C PHE A 260 14.49 18.49 -3.73
N PHE A 261 13.42 19.19 -3.34
CA PHE A 261 12.51 18.68 -2.31
C PHE A 261 11.82 17.37 -2.73
N TYR A 262 11.14 17.34 -3.87
CA TYR A 262 10.42 16.14 -4.32
C TYR A 262 11.33 14.93 -4.60
N PRO A 263 12.44 15.06 -5.35
CA PRO A 263 13.35 13.93 -5.59
C PRO A 263 13.94 13.36 -4.30
N MET A 264 14.31 14.23 -3.34
CA MET A 264 14.87 13.80 -2.05
C MET A 264 13.83 13.10 -1.19
N GLU A 265 12.62 13.64 -1.08
CA GLU A 265 11.53 13.01 -0.32
C GLU A 265 11.18 11.63 -0.89
N PHE A 266 11.10 11.51 -2.22
CA PHE A 266 10.86 10.23 -2.89
C PHE A 266 11.99 9.23 -2.63
N ARG A 267 13.25 9.67 -2.70
CA ARG A 267 14.43 8.82 -2.43
C ARG A 267 14.45 8.34 -0.98
N PHE A 268 14.22 9.22 -0.01
CA PHE A 268 14.17 8.86 1.40
C PHE A 268 13.02 7.91 1.73
N ALA A 269 11.88 8.04 1.06
CA ALA A 269 10.76 7.11 1.23
C ALA A 269 11.05 5.68 0.74
N ARG A 270 12.07 5.48 -0.10
CA ARG A 270 12.48 4.16 -0.62
C ARG A 270 13.68 3.55 0.13
N MET A 271 14.42 4.35 0.89
CA MET A 271 15.60 3.90 1.63
C MET A 271 15.19 3.34 2.99
N SER A 272 15.22 2.01 3.13
CA SER A 272 14.93 1.32 4.41
C SER A 272 16.01 1.47 5.48
N THR A 273 17.18 2.00 5.12
CA THR A 273 18.32 2.17 6.02
C THR A 273 18.22 3.43 6.88
N LEU A 274 17.48 4.44 6.41
CA LEU A 274 17.36 5.72 7.10
C LEU A 274 16.12 5.72 7.98
N PRO A 275 16.19 6.32 9.17
CA PRO A 275 15.03 6.38 10.06
C PRO A 275 13.88 7.22 9.45
N PRO A 276 12.62 6.97 9.83
CA PRO A 276 11.46 7.67 9.26
C PRO A 276 11.49 9.21 9.38
N TYR A 277 12.20 9.75 10.38
CA TYR A 277 12.34 11.19 10.57
C TYR A 277 13.30 11.85 9.56
N SER A 278 14.07 11.09 8.77
CA SER A 278 14.96 11.64 7.73
C SER A 278 14.21 12.45 6.66
N LEU A 279 12.91 12.23 6.47
CA LEU A 279 12.06 13.04 5.60
C LEU A 279 12.04 14.53 6.00
N TRP A 280 12.23 14.84 7.28
CA TRP A 280 12.25 16.22 7.79
C TRP A 280 13.53 16.97 7.42
N LEU A 281 14.59 16.29 7.01
CA LEU A 281 15.83 16.91 6.56
C LEU A 281 15.58 17.81 5.32
N CYS A 282 14.67 17.42 4.43
CA CYS A 282 14.30 18.24 3.28
C CYS A 282 13.74 19.60 3.72
N HIS A 283 12.86 19.62 4.73
CA HIS A 283 12.32 20.85 5.29
C HIS A 283 13.39 21.69 5.98
N ALA A 284 14.27 21.04 6.76
CA ALA A 284 15.37 21.73 7.43
C ALA A 284 16.25 22.48 6.42
N VAL A 285 16.61 21.85 5.29
CA VAL A 285 17.42 22.49 4.24
C VAL A 285 16.69 23.70 3.64
N LEU A 286 15.40 23.58 3.31
CA LEU A 286 14.63 24.71 2.75
C LEU A 286 14.46 25.86 3.74
N ILE A 287 14.21 25.55 5.02
CA ILE A 287 14.08 26.55 6.08
C ILE A 287 15.41 27.26 6.30
N LEU A 288 16.53 26.53 6.39
CA LEU A 288 17.85 27.12 6.53
C LEU A 288 18.21 28.00 5.32
N GLY A 289 17.90 27.55 4.11
CA GLY A 289 18.06 28.36 2.89
C GLY A 289 17.22 29.64 2.94
N GLY A 290 15.95 29.54 3.34
CA GLY A 290 15.05 30.69 3.48
C GLY A 290 15.50 31.67 4.56
N LEU A 291 15.93 31.19 5.72
CA LEU A 291 16.51 32.02 6.78
C LEU A 291 17.79 32.73 6.31
N GLY A 292 18.64 32.05 5.53
CA GLY A 292 19.83 32.67 4.92
C GLY A 292 19.48 33.79 3.93
N LEU A 293 18.43 33.60 3.11
CA LEU A 293 17.91 34.65 2.23
C LEU A 293 17.30 35.81 3.04
N PHE A 294 16.55 35.49 4.10
CA PHE A 294 15.96 36.48 4.98
C PHE A 294 17.03 37.34 5.67
N TYR A 295 18.13 36.73 6.11
CA TYR A 295 19.28 37.47 6.64
C TYR A 295 19.88 38.46 5.63
N LYS A 296 19.96 38.07 4.34
CA LYS A 296 20.39 38.99 3.28
C LYS A 296 19.41 40.15 3.08
N VAL A 297 18.10 39.89 3.17
CA VAL A 297 17.06 40.93 3.11
C VAL A 297 17.18 41.90 4.28
N TRP A 298 17.50 41.42 5.49
CA TRP A 298 17.72 42.30 6.63
C TRP A 298 18.91 43.23 6.39
N LYS A 299 20.04 42.69 5.92
CA LYS A 299 21.28 43.45 5.77
C LYS A 299 21.19 44.58 4.72
N HIS A 300 20.22 44.52 3.82
CA HIS A 300 19.97 45.51 2.75
C HIS A 300 18.84 46.47 3.11
#